data_AF-A0A2P2ME62-F1
#
_entry.id   AF-A0A2P2ME62-F1
#
_cell.length_a   1.000
_cell.length_b   1.000
_cell.length_c   1.000
_cell.angle_alpha   90.00
_cell.angle_beta   90.00
_cell.angle_gamma   90.00
#
_symmetry.space_group_name_H-M   'P 1'
#
loop_
_entity.id
_entity.type
_entity.pdbx_description
1 polymer ?
#
loop_
_entity_poly.entity_id
_entity_poly.type
_entity_poly.pdbx_seq_one_letter_code
_entity_poly.pdbx_strand_id
1 'polypeptide(L)'
;MAFQPPSVASIFVFLTLLIFPASHSIPFIVLHGISDQCKNRGVKHFTKQLMVLSGSPGYCLEVGDGSWDSWFMPLEEQTRVVCEKVEKLSWYAHCLRCYC
;
A
#
# COMPACT_ATOMS: atom_id res chain seq x y z
N MET A 1 -14.26 -18.76 45.88
CA MET A 1 -14.58 -19.00 44.46
C MET A 1 -13.58 -20.01 43.94
N ALA A 2 -14.00 -21.09 43.28
CA ALA A 2 -13.07 -22.12 42.80
C ALA A 2 -12.52 -21.73 41.41
N PHE A 3 -11.20 -21.65 41.29
CA PHE A 3 -10.54 -21.39 40.00
C PHE A 3 -10.44 -22.72 39.24
N GLN A 4 -11.34 -22.96 38.29
CA GLN A 4 -11.24 -24.15 37.43
C GLN A 4 -10.04 -23.98 36.47
N PRO A 5 -9.16 -25.00 36.34
CA PRO A 5 -8.05 -24.93 35.39
C PRO A 5 -8.59 -24.89 33.95
N PRO A 6 -7.93 -24.16 33.03
CA PRO A 6 -8.34 -24.12 31.63
C PRO A 6 -8.25 -25.50 30.99
N SER A 7 -9.20 -25.81 30.10
CA SER A 7 -9.18 -27.05 29.32
C SER A 7 -7.93 -27.13 28.45
N VAL A 8 -7.41 -28.33 28.23
CA VAL A 8 -6.27 -28.58 27.33
C VAL A 8 -6.55 -28.04 25.92
N ALA A 9 -7.81 -28.11 25.46
CA ALA A 9 -8.23 -27.51 24.19
C ALA A 9 -8.13 -25.97 24.20
N SER A 10 -8.47 -25.31 25.31
CA SER A 10 -8.33 -23.86 25.47
C SER A 10 -6.86 -23.42 25.45
N ILE A 11 -5.97 -24.21 26.06
CA ILE A 11 -4.51 -23.99 26.00
C ILE A 11 -4.01 -24.11 24.57
N PHE A 12 -4.45 -25.12 23.82
CA PHE A 12 -4.05 -25.35 22.43
C PHE A 12 -4.48 -24.21 21.49
N VAL A 13 -5.71 -23.69 21.67
CA VAL A 13 -6.22 -22.53 20.92
C VAL A 13 -5.45 -21.24 21.27
N PHE A 14 -5.06 -21.05 22.53
CA PHE A 14 -4.20 -19.93 22.91
C PHE A 14 -2.81 -20.03 22.26
N LEU A 15 -2.25 -21.24 22.18
CA LEU A 15 -0.95 -21.47 21.55
C LEU A 15 -0.98 -21.17 20.04
N THR A 16 -2.01 -21.60 19.32
CA THR A 16 -2.10 -21.33 17.87
C THR A 16 -2.27 -19.85 17.57
N LEU A 17 -3.01 -19.10 18.39
CA LEU A 17 -3.16 -17.64 18.27
C LEU A 17 -1.85 -16.88 18.54
N LEU A 18 -0.96 -17.39 19.41
CA LEU A 18 0.35 -16.80 19.69
C LEU A 18 1.41 -17.13 18.64
N ILE A 19 1.24 -18.22 17.89
CA ILE A 19 2.19 -18.70 16.88
C ILE A 19 1.83 -18.19 15.46
N PHE A 20 0.57 -17.86 15.20
CA PHE A 20 0.15 -17.34 13.89
C PHE A 20 0.68 -15.91 13.64
N PRO A 21 1.43 -15.66 12.54
CA PRO A 21 1.86 -14.31 12.20
C PRO A 21 0.65 -13.47 11.77
N ALA A 22 0.41 -12.36 12.47
CA ALA A 22 -0.60 -11.39 12.08
C ALA A 22 -0.17 -10.66 10.80
N SER A 23 -0.85 -10.93 9.69
CA SER A 23 -0.66 -10.19 8.44
C SER A 23 -1.37 -8.84 8.53
N HIS A 24 -0.61 -7.76 8.31
CA HIS A 24 -1.13 -6.40 8.24
C HIS A 24 -0.96 -5.88 6.82
N SER A 25 -2.03 -5.33 6.24
CA SER A 25 -1.94 -4.66 4.94
C SER A 25 -1.07 -3.41 5.05
N ILE A 26 0.07 -3.43 4.38
CA ILE A 26 0.95 -2.26 4.22
C ILE A 26 0.24 -1.15 3.43
N PRO A 27 0.69 0.11 3.56
CA PRO A 27 0.29 1.18 2.64
C PRO A 27 0.56 0.79 1.18
N PHE A 28 -0.02 1.52 0.24
CA PHE A 28 0.21 1.31 -1.20
C PHE A 28 0.15 2.60 -2.01
N ILE A 29 0.77 2.60 -3.19
CA ILE A 29 0.58 3.62 -4.23
C ILE A 29 -0.12 3.03 -5.45
N VAL A 30 -0.88 3.86 -6.15
CA VAL A 30 -1.39 3.56 -7.48
C VAL A 30 -0.65 4.44 -8.49
N LEU A 31 -0.01 3.80 -9.48
CA LEU A 31 0.43 4.43 -10.71
C LEU A 31 -0.62 4.13 -11.79
N HIS A 32 -0.99 5.13 -12.58
CA HIS A 32 -1.99 4.96 -13.65
C HIS A 32 -1.33 4.51 -14.97
N GLY A 33 -2.14 4.07 -15.92
CA GLY A 33 -1.67 3.68 -17.25
C GLY A 33 -1.39 4.87 -18.18
N ILE A 34 -0.85 4.56 -19.36
CA ILE A 34 -0.70 5.51 -20.47
C ILE A 34 -2.06 6.11 -20.84
N SER A 35 -2.06 7.40 -21.16
CA SER A 35 -3.23 8.23 -21.47
C SER A 35 -4.24 8.42 -20.33
N ASP A 36 -3.97 7.89 -19.13
CA ASP A 36 -4.78 8.06 -17.92
C ASP A 36 -4.14 9.10 -16.96
N GLN A 37 -4.76 9.35 -15.82
CA GLN A 37 -4.34 10.37 -14.83
C GLN A 37 -5.07 10.15 -13.49
N CYS A 38 -4.45 10.46 -12.35
CA CYS A 38 -5.03 10.25 -11.02
C CYS A 38 -6.34 11.03 -10.78
N LYS A 39 -6.54 12.14 -11.49
CA LYS A 39 -7.80 12.92 -11.49
C LYS A 39 -8.98 12.20 -12.18
N ASN A 40 -8.76 11.14 -12.96
CA ASN A 40 -9.84 10.40 -13.63
C ASN A 40 -10.70 9.57 -12.67
N ARG A 41 -12.01 9.48 -12.97
CA ARG A 41 -13.01 8.81 -12.12
C ARG A 41 -12.71 7.32 -11.89
N GLY A 42 -12.15 6.63 -12.88
CA GLY A 42 -11.77 5.22 -12.78
C GLY A 42 -10.68 5.01 -11.73
N VAL A 43 -9.50 5.61 -11.94
CA VAL A 43 -8.35 5.54 -11.03
C VAL A 43 -8.72 5.96 -9.60
N LYS A 44 -9.48 7.05 -9.45
CA LYS A 44 -9.95 7.55 -8.15
C LYS A 44 -10.92 6.60 -7.44
N HIS A 45 -11.78 5.89 -8.19
CA HIS A 45 -12.67 4.87 -7.61
C HIS A 45 -11.89 3.61 -7.22
N PHE A 46 -11.03 3.10 -8.11
CA PHE A 46 -10.15 1.96 -7.87
C PHE A 46 -9.27 2.15 -6.63
N THR A 47 -8.59 3.29 -6.53
CA THR A 47 -7.76 3.62 -5.35
C THR A 47 -8.59 3.61 -4.07
N LYS A 48 -9.80 4.20 -4.08
CA LYS A 48 -10.70 4.16 -2.92
C LYS A 48 -11.18 2.74 -2.58
N GLN A 49 -11.44 1.89 -3.56
CA GLN A 49 -11.79 0.49 -3.32
C GLN A 49 -10.63 -0.27 -2.67
N LEU A 50 -9.39 -0.11 -3.15
CA LEU A 50 -8.21 -0.71 -2.53
C LEU A 50 -8.02 -0.27 -1.07
N MET A 51 -8.20 1.03 -0.75
CA MET A 51 -8.14 1.53 0.63
C MET A 51 -9.18 0.84 1.54
N VAL A 52 -10.41 0.69 1.05
CA VAL A 52 -11.51 0.08 1.82
C VAL A 52 -11.31 -1.43 2.00
N LEU A 53 -10.81 -2.13 0.99
CA LEU A 53 -10.58 -3.58 1.02
C LEU A 53 -9.34 -3.99 1.82
N SER A 54 -8.30 -3.15 1.84
CA SER A 54 -7.08 -3.39 2.62
C SER A 54 -7.13 -2.82 4.04
N GLY A 55 -7.99 -1.83 4.31
CA GLY A 55 -7.96 -1.05 5.55
C GLY A 55 -6.70 -0.17 5.70
N SER A 56 -5.88 -0.03 4.65
CA SER A 56 -4.58 0.64 4.71
C SER A 56 -4.55 1.94 3.89
N PRO A 57 -3.78 2.97 4.29
CA PRO A 57 -3.71 4.21 3.53
C PRO A 57 -3.04 3.97 2.17
N GLY A 58 -3.66 4.49 1.12
CA GLY A 58 -3.09 4.53 -0.22
C GLY A 58 -3.64 5.68 -1.02
N TYR A 59 -2.92 6.07 -2.06
CA TYR A 59 -3.25 7.21 -2.92
C TYR A 59 -2.66 6.98 -4.32
N CYS A 60 -3.15 7.73 -5.31
CA CYS A 60 -2.60 7.70 -6.65
C CYS A 60 -1.51 8.77 -6.80
N LEU A 61 -0.35 8.38 -7.32
CA LEU A 61 0.79 9.27 -7.54
C LEU A 61 0.83 9.67 -9.02
N GLU A 62 0.44 10.92 -9.27
CA GLU A 62 0.45 11.53 -10.62
C GLU A 62 1.89 11.73 -11.08
N VAL A 63 2.22 11.37 -12.32
CA VAL A 63 3.55 11.61 -12.94
C VAL A 63 3.38 12.67 -14.03
N GLY A 64 4.24 13.69 -14.02
CA GLY A 64 4.10 14.84 -14.92
C GLY A 64 2.74 15.56 -14.79
N ASP A 65 2.21 16.07 -15.91
CA ASP A 65 0.80 16.51 -16.08
C ASP A 65 -0.10 15.35 -16.58
N GLY A 66 0.12 14.15 -16.06
CA GLY A 66 -0.74 12.98 -16.26
C GLY A 66 -0.77 12.49 -17.71
N SER A 67 -1.93 12.63 -18.37
CA SER A 67 -2.21 11.99 -19.66
C SER A 67 -1.23 12.37 -20.77
N TRP A 68 -0.73 13.61 -20.81
CA TRP A 68 0.29 14.02 -21.81
C TRP A 68 1.66 13.40 -21.51
N ASP A 69 2.20 13.61 -20.32
CA ASP A 69 3.54 13.13 -19.97
C ASP A 69 3.62 11.60 -19.95
N SER A 70 2.51 10.90 -19.71
CA SER A 70 2.45 9.43 -19.83
C SER A 70 2.79 8.89 -21.23
N TRP A 71 2.69 9.71 -22.29
CA TRP A 71 3.08 9.37 -23.66
C TRP A 71 4.50 9.86 -24.02
N PHE A 72 4.93 11.02 -23.50
CA PHE A 72 6.11 11.74 -24.01
C PHE A 72 7.29 11.81 -23.02
N MET A 73 7.07 11.54 -21.73
CA MET A 73 8.12 11.44 -20.73
C MET A 73 8.76 10.03 -20.80
N PRO A 74 10.09 9.90 -20.96
CA PRO A 74 10.76 8.59 -20.95
C PRO A 74 10.51 7.83 -19.64
N LEU A 75 10.39 6.51 -19.69
CA LEU A 75 10.04 5.69 -18.53
C LEU A 75 11.07 5.80 -17.37
N GLU A 76 12.34 6.04 -17.69
CA GLU A 76 13.40 6.31 -16.71
C GLU A 76 13.15 7.64 -15.97
N GLU A 77 12.74 8.69 -16.68
CA GLU A 77 12.35 9.98 -16.09
C GLU A 77 11.06 9.86 -15.28
N GLN A 78 10.06 9.13 -15.78
CA GLN A 78 8.85 8.79 -15.00
C GLN A 78 9.24 8.09 -13.68
N THR A 79 10.15 7.11 -13.74
CA THR A 79 10.65 6.38 -12.57
C THR A 79 11.39 7.31 -11.60
N ARG A 80 12.22 8.24 -12.09
CA ARG A 80 12.89 9.25 -11.28
C ARG A 80 11.89 10.16 -10.55
N VAL A 81 10.84 10.61 -11.24
CA VAL A 81 9.76 11.43 -10.67
C VAL A 81 8.93 10.64 -9.65
N VAL A 82 8.69 9.34 -9.86
CA VAL A 82 8.07 8.47 -8.85
C VAL A 82 8.95 8.38 -7.60
N CYS A 83 10.24 8.06 -7.77
CA CYS A 83 11.21 7.96 -6.67
C CYS A 83 11.27 9.24 -5.82
N GLU A 84 11.44 10.41 -6.45
CA GLU A 84 11.52 11.70 -5.76
C GLU A 84 10.22 12.05 -4.99
N LYS A 85 9.06 11.65 -5.52
CA LYS A 85 7.77 11.83 -4.84
C LYS A 85 7.54 10.83 -3.71
N VAL A 86 8.11 9.61 -3.81
CA VAL A 86 7.99 8.56 -2.78
C VAL A 86 8.96 8.77 -1.61
N GLU A 87 10.19 9.24 -1.84
CA GLU A 87 11.14 9.56 -0.75
C GLU A 87 10.58 10.61 0.22
N LYS A 88 9.83 11.58 -0.31
CA LYS A 88 9.18 12.66 0.46
C LYS A 88 8.03 12.21 1.37
N LEU A 89 7.71 10.90 1.39
CA LEU A 89 6.57 10.38 2.13
C LEU A 89 7.02 9.51 3.31
N SER A 90 6.55 9.88 4.50
CA SER A 90 7.03 9.38 5.79
C SER A 90 6.88 7.87 6.02
N TRP A 91 6.08 7.17 5.22
CA TRP A 91 5.94 5.71 5.27
C TRP A 91 7.01 4.95 4.46
N TYR A 92 7.79 5.61 3.58
CA TYR A 92 8.82 4.95 2.74
C TYR A 92 10.26 5.37 2.98
N ALA A 93 10.51 6.41 3.78
CA ALA A 93 11.86 6.86 4.12
C ALA A 93 12.76 5.72 4.68
N HIS A 94 12.14 4.68 5.25
CA HIS A 94 12.82 3.49 5.79
C HIS A 94 12.74 2.23 4.89
N CYS A 95 12.08 2.30 3.74
CA CYS A 95 11.74 1.14 2.89
C CYS A 95 12.25 1.26 1.43
N LEU A 96 12.18 2.44 0.81
CA LEU A 96 12.61 2.60 -0.60
C LEU A 96 14.06 3.03 -0.82
N ARG A 97 14.82 3.34 0.23
CA ARG A 97 16.21 3.86 0.17
C ARG A 97 17.29 2.86 -0.31
N CYS A 98 16.84 1.79 -0.96
CA CYS A 98 17.63 0.70 -1.53
C CYS A 98 17.09 0.27 -2.93
N TYR A 99 16.11 1.00 -3.46
CA TYR A 99 15.35 0.68 -4.67
C TYR A 99 15.11 1.92 -5.54
N CYS A 100 14.99 3.07 -4.87
CA CYS A 100 15.44 4.37 -5.34
C CYS A 100 16.77 4.72 -4.62
#